data_AF-A0A6A5WI18-F1
#
_entry.id   AF-A0A6A5WI18-F1
#
_cell.length_a   1.000
_cell.length_b   1.000
_cell.length_c   1.000
_cell.angle_alpha   90.00
_cell.angle_beta   90.00
_cell.angle_gamma   90.00
#
_symmetry.space_group_name_H-M   'P 1'
#
loop_
_entity.id
_entity.type
_entity.pdbx_description
1 polymer ?
#
loop_
_entity_poly.entity_id
_entity_poly.type
_entity_poly.pdbx_seq_one_letter_code
_entity_poly.pdbx_strand_id
1 'polypeptide(L)'
;MRREIAHQALSLHHLQVQNELLYHENSGLREALTTKSRHKNKGKALDLQQREEYYGRAVFWSPRKLREAHVRQEAKELKAAATLYKQKIAEEKRVQRERAKGKRKASRPPAQKPCKKQAIERGGSTVGGGEAASEPLLKTTRRGRSVNLPSKYK
;
A
#
# COMPACT_ATOMS: atom_id res chain seq x y z
N MET A 1 68.67 -15.82 40.67
CA MET A 1 67.86 -14.86 41.44
C MET A 1 67.76 -13.46 40.82
N ARG A 2 68.74 -12.53 40.96
CA ARG A 2 68.55 -11.13 40.48
C ARG A 2 68.31 -10.99 38.96
N ARG A 3 68.97 -11.80 38.13
CA ARG A 3 68.79 -11.79 36.66
C ARG A 3 67.41 -12.28 36.23
N GLU A 4 66.87 -13.28 36.91
CA GLU A 4 65.54 -13.83 36.62
C GLU A 4 64.45 -12.82 36.98
N ILE A 5 64.59 -12.13 38.12
CA ILE A 5 63.67 -11.06 38.54
C ILE A 5 63.68 -9.92 37.52
N ALA A 6 64.85 -9.51 37.04
CA ALA A 6 64.97 -8.48 36.00
C ALA A 6 64.36 -8.92 34.67
N HIS A 7 64.58 -10.17 34.27
CA HIS A 7 63.98 -10.75 33.06
C HIS A 7 62.45 -10.79 33.16
N GLN A 8 61.90 -11.21 34.31
CA GLN A 8 60.46 -11.22 34.55
C GLN A 8 59.87 -9.81 34.52
N ALA A 9 60.50 -8.83 35.20
CA ALA A 9 60.05 -7.44 35.17
C ALA A 9 60.03 -6.85 33.75
N LEU A 10 61.07 -7.13 32.94
CA LEU A 10 61.12 -6.69 31.54
C LEU A 10 60.00 -7.32 30.70
N SER A 11 59.75 -8.62 30.88
CA SER A 11 58.69 -9.33 30.16
C SER A 11 57.30 -8.81 30.52
N LEU A 12 57.06 -8.51 31.80
CA LEU A 12 55.81 -7.91 32.27
C LEU A 12 55.61 -6.50 31.70
N HIS A 13 56.65 -5.67 31.73
CA HIS A 13 56.61 -4.34 31.15
C HIS A 13 56.33 -4.39 29.64
N HIS A 14 56.97 -5.31 28.91
CA HIS A 14 56.71 -5.51 27.49
C HIS A 14 55.26 -5.88 27.20
N LEU A 15 54.69 -6.82 27.97
CA LEU A 15 53.28 -7.22 27.85
C LEU A 15 52.32 -6.07 28.21
N GLN A 16 52.66 -5.25 29.21
CA GLN A 16 51.86 -4.07 29.55
C GLN A 16 51.79 -3.09 28.38
N VAL A 17 52.94 -2.74 27.80
CA VAL A 17 53.02 -1.83 26.64
C VAL A 17 52.25 -2.39 25.44
N GLN A 18 52.35 -3.70 25.19
CA GLN A 18 51.59 -4.34 24.11
C GLN A 18 50.07 -4.26 24.34
N ASN A 19 49.61 -4.51 25.57
CA ASN A 19 48.19 -4.39 25.89
C ASN A 19 47.69 -2.95 25.74
N GLU A 20 48.44 -1.96 26.23
CA GLU A 20 48.11 -0.54 26.06
C GLU A 20 47.99 -0.16 24.58
N LEU A 21 48.94 -0.60 23.75
CA LEU A 21 48.87 -0.40 22.30
C LEU A 21 47.61 -1.02 21.70
N LEU A 22 47.31 -2.28 22.03
CA LEU A 22 46.11 -2.97 21.58
C LEU A 22 44.83 -2.29 22.07
N TYR A 23 44.80 -1.71 23.27
CA TYR A 23 43.66 -0.95 23.77
C TYR A 23 43.42 0.29 22.92
N HIS A 24 44.46 1.05 22.61
CA HIS A 24 44.35 2.25 21.77
C HIS A 24 43.98 1.92 20.33
N GLU A 25 44.51 0.84 19.77
CA GLU A 25 44.10 0.34 18.44
C GLU A 25 42.62 -0.04 18.42
N ASN A 26 42.17 -0.81 19.42
CA ASN A 26 40.77 -1.20 19.52
C ASN A 26 39.84 0.01 19.74
N SER A 27 40.24 1.00 20.54
CA SER A 27 39.46 2.23 20.71
C SER A 27 39.38 3.02 19.40
N GLY A 28 40.50 3.18 18.70
CA GLY A 28 40.54 3.86 17.40
C GLY A 28 39.71 3.16 16.33
N LEU A 29 39.74 1.82 16.28
CA LEU A 29 38.90 1.02 15.37
C LEU A 29 37.41 1.19 15.68
N ARG A 30 37.03 1.25 16.96
CA ARG A 30 35.64 1.49 17.37
C ARG A 30 35.19 2.89 16.97
N GLU A 31 36.01 3.92 17.15
CA GLU A 31 35.72 5.29 16.70
C GLU A 31 35.62 5.40 15.18
N ALA A 32 36.53 4.74 14.45
CA ALA A 32 36.45 4.65 13.00
C ALA A 32 35.16 3.95 12.54
N LEU A 33 34.66 2.96 13.30
CA LEU A 33 33.41 2.29 13.00
C LEU A 33 32.19 3.19 13.26
N THR A 34 32.14 3.91 14.38
CA THR A 34 31.03 4.82 14.70
C THR A 34 30.94 5.98 13.71
N THR A 35 32.09 6.55 13.32
CA THR A 35 32.15 7.60 12.29
C THR A 35 31.67 7.09 10.93
N LYS A 36 32.09 5.88 10.50
CA LYS A 36 31.58 5.23 9.29
C LYS A 36 30.07 4.97 9.35
N SER A 37 29.56 4.49 10.48
CA SER A 37 28.12 4.27 10.70
C SER A 37 27.34 5.59 10.58
N ARG A 38 27.83 6.65 11.21
CA ARG A 38 27.27 8.01 11.09
C ARG A 38 27.29 8.52 9.66
N HIS A 39 28.36 8.27 8.91
CA HIS A 39 28.43 8.64 7.49
C HIS A 39 27.45 7.86 6.61
N LYS A 40 27.09 6.62 6.96
CA LYS A 40 26.05 5.85 6.27
C LYS A 40 24.66 6.38 6.59
N ASN A 41 24.44 6.86 7.81
CA ASN A 41 23.19 7.47 8.27
C ASN A 41 23.05 8.93 7.78
N LYS A 42 23.20 9.15 6.46
CA LYS A 42 22.78 10.42 5.87
C LYS A 42 21.26 10.46 5.96
N GLY A 43 20.73 11.51 6.58
CA GLY A 43 19.28 11.72 6.63
C GLY A 43 18.68 11.67 5.22
N LYS A 44 17.45 11.18 5.10
CA LYS A 44 16.70 11.24 3.83
C LYS A 44 16.65 12.70 3.39
N ALA A 45 17.10 12.99 2.16
CA ALA A 45 16.99 14.34 1.62
C ALA A 45 15.51 14.73 1.55
N LEU A 46 15.17 15.85 2.17
CA LEU A 46 13.83 16.40 2.07
C LEU A 46 13.67 16.97 0.66
N ASP A 47 12.67 16.49 -0.07
CA ASP A 47 12.37 16.96 -1.42
C ASP A 47 11.71 18.35 -1.34
N LEU A 48 12.55 19.37 -1.38
CA LEU A 48 12.15 20.78 -1.38
C LEU A 48 11.72 21.19 -2.78
N GLN A 49 10.49 20.83 -3.16
CA GLN A 49 9.93 21.20 -4.45
C GLN A 49 9.77 22.73 -4.57
N GLN A 50 10.44 23.34 -5.55
CA GLN A 50 10.17 24.72 -5.96
C GLN A 50 8.75 24.77 -6.55
N ARG A 51 7.94 25.75 -6.14
CA ARG A 51 6.65 26.00 -6.79
C ARG A 51 6.91 26.45 -8.22
N GLU A 52 6.24 25.83 -9.19
CA GLU A 52 6.33 26.16 -10.63
C GLU A 52 6.05 27.64 -10.91
N GLU A 53 5.29 28.31 -10.05
CA GLU A 53 4.86 29.70 -10.19
C GLU A 53 5.99 30.75 -10.01
N TYR A 54 7.16 30.39 -9.50
CA TYR A 54 8.21 31.36 -9.12
C TYR A 54 9.48 31.22 -9.97
N TYR A 55 9.59 32.05 -11.02
CA TYR A 55 10.77 32.20 -11.90
C TYR A 55 11.82 33.20 -11.36
N GLY A 56 11.95 33.32 -10.05
CA GLY A 56 12.98 34.17 -9.41
C GLY A 56 14.27 33.39 -9.17
N ARG A 57 15.43 34.00 -9.49
CA ARG A 57 16.77 33.36 -9.43
C ARG A 57 17.22 32.95 -8.02
N ALA A 58 16.51 33.36 -6.96
CA ALA A 58 16.80 32.99 -5.57
C ALA A 58 15.56 32.38 -4.90
N VAL A 59 15.69 31.16 -4.34
CA VAL A 59 14.62 30.47 -3.64
C VAL A 59 14.80 30.64 -2.13
N PHE A 60 13.91 31.40 -1.49
CA PHE A 60 13.91 31.55 -0.04
C PHE A 60 13.19 30.36 0.65
N TRP A 61 13.94 29.63 1.48
CA TRP A 61 13.46 28.49 2.27
C TRP A 61 13.20 28.89 3.72
N SER A 62 12.00 29.43 3.99
CA SER A 62 11.60 29.72 5.36
C SER A 62 11.29 28.43 6.16
N PRO A 63 11.36 28.46 7.51
CA PRO A 63 11.04 27.31 8.35
C PRO A 63 9.64 26.71 8.10
N ARG A 64 8.69 27.55 7.69
CA ARG A 64 7.35 27.11 7.29
C ARG A 64 7.38 26.18 6.07
N LYS A 65 8.20 26.48 5.06
CA LYS A 65 8.32 25.64 3.85
C LYS A 65 8.94 24.28 4.15
N LEU A 66 9.91 24.23 5.08
CA LEU A 66 10.48 22.95 5.53
C LEU A 66 9.40 22.06 6.17
N ARG A 67 8.58 22.62 7.05
CA ARG A 67 7.44 21.89 7.65
C ARG A 67 6.45 21.40 6.59
N GLU A 68 6.09 22.25 5.62
CA GLU A 68 5.19 21.85 4.53
C GLU A 68 5.77 20.71 3.67
N ALA A 69 7.07 20.71 3.40
CA ALA A 69 7.72 19.62 2.66
C ALA A 69 7.68 18.28 3.42
N HIS A 70 7.89 18.31 4.74
CA HIS A 70 7.74 17.11 5.58
C HIS A 70 6.32 16.54 5.54
N VAL A 71 5.30 17.38 5.75
CA VAL A 71 3.90 16.97 5.68
C VAL A 71 3.54 16.37 4.32
N ARG A 72 4.11 16.89 3.22
CA ARG A 72 3.91 16.31 1.88
C ARG A 72 4.55 14.93 1.74
N GLN A 73 5.75 14.73 2.26
CA GLN A 73 6.39 13.41 2.24
C GLN A 73 5.59 12.39 3.04
N GLU A 74 5.18 12.74 4.26
CA GLU A 74 4.32 11.89 5.10
C GLU A 74 3.01 11.53 4.38
N ALA A 75 2.36 12.51 3.74
CA ALA A 75 1.15 12.26 2.96
C ALA A 75 1.38 11.32 1.76
N LYS A 76 2.55 11.41 1.09
CA LYS A 76 2.93 10.48 0.01
C LYS A 76 3.13 9.06 0.56
N GLU A 77 3.84 8.92 1.68
CA GLU A 77 4.08 7.63 2.35
C GLU A 77 2.77 6.97 2.81
N LEU A 78 1.87 7.74 3.44
CA LEU A 78 0.54 7.27 3.83
C LEU A 78 -0.31 6.81 2.64
N LYS A 79 -0.29 7.56 1.52
CA LYS A 79 -0.97 7.17 0.29
C LYS A 79 -0.40 5.87 -0.29
N ALA A 80 0.92 5.75 -0.36
CA ALA A 80 1.58 4.53 -0.82
C ALA A 80 1.21 3.32 0.06
N ALA A 81 1.28 3.46 1.39
CA ALA A 81 0.87 2.43 2.33
C ALA A 81 -0.60 2.03 2.15
N ALA A 82 -1.50 3.00 1.99
CA ALA A 82 -2.92 2.74 1.75
C ALA A 82 -3.16 1.99 0.41
N THR A 83 -2.40 2.29 -0.65
CA THR A 83 -2.51 1.57 -1.91
C THR A 83 -2.05 0.11 -1.78
N LEU A 84 -0.92 -0.13 -1.10
CA LEU A 84 -0.43 -1.48 -0.83
C LEU A 84 -1.42 -2.28 0.02
N TYR A 85 -2.02 -1.66 1.03
CA TYR A 85 -3.05 -2.32 1.85
C TYR A 85 -4.28 -2.69 1.03
N LYS A 86 -4.75 -1.80 0.15
CA LYS A 86 -5.84 -2.10 -0.78
C LYS A 86 -5.51 -3.23 -1.75
N GLN A 87 -4.27 -3.30 -2.24
CA GLN A 87 -3.80 -4.39 -3.10
C GLN A 87 -3.84 -5.73 -2.37
N LYS A 88 -3.33 -5.80 -1.14
CA LYS A 88 -3.40 -7.02 -0.30
C LYS A 88 -4.84 -7.50 -0.10
N ILE A 89 -5.76 -6.59 0.24
CA ILE A 89 -7.19 -6.93 0.38
C ILE A 89 -7.75 -7.46 -0.95
N ALA A 90 -7.39 -6.87 -2.08
CA ALA A 90 -7.86 -7.32 -3.39
C ALA A 90 -7.32 -8.71 -3.75
N GLU A 91 -6.06 -9.00 -3.44
CA GLU A 91 -5.44 -10.31 -3.62
C GLU A 91 -6.09 -11.38 -2.75
N GLU A 92 -6.29 -11.11 -1.46
CA GLU A 92 -7.01 -12.02 -0.57
C GLU A 92 -8.42 -12.33 -1.08
N LYS A 93 -9.15 -11.29 -1.53
CA LYS A 93 -10.47 -11.47 -2.15
C LYS A 93 -10.40 -12.29 -3.44
N ARG A 94 -9.35 -12.16 -4.25
CA ARG A 94 -9.15 -12.98 -5.45
C ARG A 94 -8.92 -14.44 -5.09
N VAL A 95 -8.02 -14.72 -4.15
CA VAL A 95 -7.73 -16.08 -3.65
C VAL A 95 -8.98 -16.73 -3.07
N GLN A 96 -9.77 -15.99 -2.27
CA GLN A 96 -11.05 -16.50 -1.74
C GLN A 96 -12.04 -16.87 -2.85
N ARG A 97 -12.15 -16.04 -3.91
CA ARG A 97 -13.00 -16.33 -5.08
C ARG A 97 -12.54 -17.58 -5.82
N GLU A 98 -11.24 -17.78 -5.98
CA GLU A 98 -10.70 -18.99 -6.62
C GLU A 98 -10.98 -20.24 -5.80
N ARG A 99 -10.74 -20.19 -4.48
CA ARG A 99 -11.11 -21.28 -3.56
C ARG A 99 -12.61 -21.61 -3.62
N ALA A 100 -13.47 -20.60 -3.72
CA ALA A 100 -14.92 -20.80 -3.86
C ALA A 100 -15.33 -21.38 -5.23
N LYS A 101 -14.66 -20.98 -6.32
CA LYS A 101 -14.88 -21.53 -7.67
C LYS A 101 -14.44 -22.99 -7.77
N GLY A 102 -13.32 -23.37 -7.15
CA GLY A 102 -12.86 -24.75 -7.07
C GLY A 102 -13.91 -25.67 -6.44
N LYS A 103 -14.53 -25.24 -5.34
CA LYS A 103 -15.64 -25.96 -4.69
C LYS A 103 -16.88 -26.12 -5.57
N ARG A 104 -17.22 -25.10 -6.38
CA ARG A 104 -18.36 -25.15 -7.31
C ARG A 104 -18.11 -25.99 -8.57
N LYS A 105 -16.86 -26.16 -8.97
CA LYS A 105 -16.47 -27.01 -10.11
C LYS A 105 -16.42 -28.50 -9.74
N ALA A 106 -16.19 -28.82 -8.46
CA ALA A 106 -16.28 -30.18 -7.94
C ALA A 106 -17.75 -30.67 -7.77
N SER A 107 -18.73 -29.76 -7.75
CA SER A 107 -20.14 -30.08 -7.48
C SER A 107 -21.09 -29.90 -8.68
N ARG A 108 -20.59 -29.75 -9.91
CA ARG A 108 -21.42 -29.48 -11.09
C ARG A 108 -21.67 -30.77 -11.88
N PRO A 109 -22.88 -31.37 -11.85
CA PRO A 109 -23.23 -32.48 -12.74
C PRO A 109 -23.36 -31.99 -14.21
N PRO A 110 -23.11 -32.85 -15.20
CA PRO A 110 -23.12 -32.46 -16.62
C PRO A 110 -24.53 -32.03 -17.06
N ALA A 111 -24.61 -30.86 -17.70
CA ALA A 111 -25.87 -30.25 -18.12
C ALA A 111 -26.52 -31.01 -19.28
N GLN A 112 -27.78 -31.40 -19.11
CA GLN A 112 -28.64 -31.95 -20.16
C GLN A 112 -29.09 -30.83 -21.13
N LYS A 113 -29.16 -31.16 -22.42
CA LYS A 113 -29.38 -30.26 -23.56
C LYS A 113 -30.82 -29.71 -23.60
N PRO A 114 -31.08 -28.45 -23.98
CA PRO A 114 -32.43 -27.92 -24.10
C PRO A 114 -33.12 -28.37 -25.40
N CYS A 115 -34.32 -28.95 -25.27
CA CYS A 115 -35.20 -29.31 -26.38
C CYS A 115 -35.76 -28.07 -27.10
N LYS A 116 -35.77 -28.15 -28.43
CA LYS A 116 -36.30 -27.15 -29.38
C LYS A 116 -37.81 -27.00 -29.21
N LYS A 117 -38.33 -25.77 -29.10
CA LYS A 117 -39.77 -25.49 -29.28
C LYS A 117 -39.99 -24.95 -30.69
N GLN A 118 -40.93 -25.59 -31.39
CA GLN A 118 -41.32 -25.31 -32.76
C GLN A 118 -42.19 -24.05 -32.84
N ALA A 119 -42.02 -23.31 -33.94
CA ALA A 119 -42.89 -22.22 -34.35
C ALA A 119 -44.16 -22.79 -34.98
N ILE A 120 -45.33 -22.32 -34.56
CA ILE A 120 -46.58 -22.42 -35.32
C ILE A 120 -47.23 -21.03 -35.31
N GLU A 121 -47.48 -20.55 -36.51
CA GLU A 121 -48.09 -19.27 -36.84
C GLU A 121 -49.62 -19.39 -36.95
N ARG A 122 -50.30 -18.28 -36.62
CA ARG A 122 -51.63 -17.78 -37.08
C ARG A 122 -52.92 -18.26 -36.39
N GLY A 123 -53.68 -17.26 -35.91
CA GLY A 123 -55.12 -17.16 -36.20
C GLY A 123 -56.05 -16.73 -35.06
N GLY A 124 -56.42 -15.44 -35.03
CA GLY A 124 -57.82 -14.97 -34.90
C GLY A 124 -58.64 -15.16 -33.60
N SER A 125 -58.86 -14.03 -32.92
CA SER A 125 -60.11 -13.53 -32.28
C SER A 125 -60.95 -14.44 -31.36
N THR A 126 -61.09 -14.07 -30.07
CA THR A 126 -62.30 -13.46 -29.47
C THR A 126 -62.24 -13.47 -27.92
N VAL A 127 -62.55 -12.31 -27.35
CA VAL A 127 -63.20 -11.99 -26.06
C VAL A 127 -63.04 -12.97 -24.88
N GLY A 128 -62.47 -12.46 -23.77
CA GLY A 128 -62.67 -13.03 -22.44
C GLY A 128 -61.69 -12.45 -21.41
N GLY A 129 -62.22 -11.71 -20.44
CA GLY A 129 -61.45 -10.95 -19.44
C GLY A 129 -60.49 -11.76 -18.58
N GLY A 130 -59.49 -11.06 -18.04
CA GLY A 130 -58.46 -11.62 -17.17
C GLY A 130 -57.42 -10.57 -16.77
N GLU A 131 -57.80 -9.80 -15.77
CA GLU A 131 -57.02 -8.89 -14.93
C GLU A 131 -55.67 -9.48 -14.47
N ALA A 132 -54.56 -8.78 -14.78
CA ALA A 132 -53.30 -8.68 -14.00
C ALA A 132 -52.18 -8.07 -14.87
N ALA A 133 -52.30 -6.79 -15.24
CA ALA A 133 -51.18 -6.01 -15.75
C ALA A 133 -50.41 -5.43 -14.56
N SER A 134 -49.19 -5.90 -14.35
CA SER A 134 -48.27 -5.39 -13.34
C SER A 134 -48.00 -3.90 -13.54
N GLU A 135 -48.28 -3.13 -12.50
CA GLU A 135 -48.22 -1.67 -12.45
C GLU A 135 -46.83 -1.11 -12.83
N PRO A 136 -46.76 0.00 -13.60
CA PRO A 136 -45.50 0.68 -13.85
C PRO A 136 -44.99 1.34 -12.56
N LEU A 137 -43.78 0.96 -12.13
CA LEU A 137 -43.13 1.46 -10.91
C LEU A 137 -43.11 3.00 -10.87
N LEU A 138 -43.78 3.56 -9.86
CA LEU A 138 -43.76 4.99 -9.54
C LEU A 138 -42.34 5.39 -9.09
N LYS A 139 -41.69 6.26 -9.84
CA LYS A 139 -40.35 6.77 -9.50
C LYS A 139 -40.45 7.69 -8.28
N THR A 140 -39.93 7.26 -7.14
CA THR A 140 -39.90 8.05 -5.89
C THR A 140 -38.57 8.78 -5.74
N THR A 141 -38.61 9.98 -5.15
CA THR A 141 -37.40 10.75 -4.83
C THR A 141 -36.75 10.27 -3.52
N ARG A 142 -35.52 10.71 -3.21
CA ARG A 142 -34.82 10.39 -1.94
C ARG A 142 -35.63 10.69 -0.66
N ARG A 143 -36.64 11.57 -0.75
CA ARG A 143 -37.56 11.92 0.36
C ARG A 143 -38.93 11.23 0.27
N GLY A 144 -39.08 10.21 -0.58
CA GLY A 144 -40.28 9.37 -0.63
C GLY A 144 -41.51 9.99 -1.31
N ARG A 145 -41.38 11.12 -2.00
CA ARG A 145 -42.50 11.70 -2.77
C ARG A 145 -42.61 11.07 -4.15
N SER A 146 -43.84 10.77 -4.56
CA SER A 146 -44.18 10.37 -5.94
C SER A 146 -44.07 11.58 -6.86
N VAL A 147 -43.37 11.41 -7.99
CA VAL A 147 -43.23 12.46 -9.00
C VAL A 147 -43.63 11.91 -10.36
N ASN A 148 -44.63 12.53 -10.97
CA ASN A 148 -45.02 12.24 -12.34
C ASN A 148 -44.08 13.00 -13.30
N LEU A 149 -43.12 12.30 -13.90
CA LEU A 149 -42.22 12.86 -14.91
C LEU A 149 -42.89 12.81 -16.30
N PRO A 150 -43.09 13.96 -16.97
CA PRO A 150 -43.64 14.01 -18.33
C PRO A 150 -42.75 13.24 -19.32
N SER A 151 -43.34 12.65 -20.37
CA SER A 151 -42.61 11.80 -21.34
C SER A 151 -41.50 12.54 -22.09
N LYS A 152 -41.61 13.85 -22.24
CA LYS A 152 -40.57 14.71 -22.86
C LYS A 152 -39.23 14.64 -22.13
N TYR A 153 -39.23 14.22 -20.86
CA TYR A 153 -38.04 14.13 -20.00
C TYR A 153 -37.71 12.70 -19.56
N LYS A 154 -38.31 11.69 -20.19
CA LYS A 154 -37.93 10.27 -19.99
C LYS A 154 -36.62 9.93 -20.68
#